data_AF-A0A8T4PCF4-F1
#
_entry.id   AF-A0A8T4PCF4-F1
#
_cell.length_a   1.000
_cell.length_b   1.000
_cell.length_c   1.000
_cell.angle_alpha   90.00
_cell.angle_beta   90.00
_cell.angle_gamma   90.00
#
_symmetry.space_group_name_H-M   'P 1'
#
loop_
_entity.id
_entity.type
_entity.pdbx_description
1 polymer ?
#
loop_
_entity_poly.entity_id
_entity_poly.type
_entity_poly.pdbx_seq_one_letter_code
_entity_poly.pdbx_strand_id
1 'polypeptide(L)'
;MNIDQLFLRAIYKFLEDNSQKIIQWEDVVKSCFEMFPETFSFEKYKEWPDTWKIHNCMWRCRNQRQWINGDAKVGISLTQIGKTMGSAKIEDKRYNDIQERKIGPGMDPKMIKFVRESLLYKKYQKEKGLFSPSESEIRSLLKTTMETDFKTK
;
A
#
# COMPACT_ATOMS: atom_id res chain seq x y z
N MET A 1 13.22 1.47 10.40
CA MET A 1 12.38 0.32 10.82
C MET A 1 11.20 0.19 9.84
N ASN A 2 10.77 -1.03 9.51
CA ASN A 2 9.65 -1.33 8.62
C ASN A 2 8.32 -0.83 9.23
N ILE A 3 7.33 -0.45 8.41
CA ILE A 3 6.01 0.00 8.89
C ILE A 3 5.34 -1.00 9.85
N ASP A 4 5.55 -2.29 9.62
CA ASP A 4 5.04 -3.38 10.47
C ASP A 4 5.67 -3.35 11.88
N GLN A 5 6.94 -2.94 11.98
CA GLN A 5 7.64 -2.80 13.26
C GLN A 5 7.20 -1.55 14.01
N LEU A 6 6.90 -0.46 13.28
CA LEU A 6 6.33 0.76 13.88
C LEU A 6 4.95 0.47 14.48
N PHE A 7 4.10 -0.22 13.72
CA PHE A 7 2.81 -0.71 14.20
C PHE A 7 2.95 -1.56 15.48
N LEU A 8 3.86 -2.53 15.46
CA LEU A 8 4.09 -3.42 16.61
C LEU A 8 4.55 -2.66 17.86
N ARG A 9 5.39 -1.65 17.67
CA ARG A 9 5.91 -0.82 18.77
C ARG A 9 4.84 0.06 19.38
N ALA A 10 3.98 0.66 18.57
CA ALA A 10 2.84 1.44 19.06
C ALA A 10 1.96 0.58 19.99
N ILE A 11 1.62 -0.63 19.55
CA ILE A 11 0.84 -1.59 20.35
C ILE A 11 1.58 -2.00 21.61
N TYR A 12 2.87 -2.34 21.51
CA TYR A 12 3.67 -2.75 22.67
C TYR A 12 3.66 -1.68 23.75
N LYS A 13 3.95 -0.43 23.39
CA LYS A 13 3.97 0.69 24.33
C LYS A 13 2.60 0.97 24.91
N PHE A 14 1.53 0.93 24.12
CA PHE A 14 0.17 1.09 24.65
C PHE A 14 -0.18 0.01 25.68
N LEU A 15 0.14 -1.25 25.41
CA LEU A 15 -0.12 -2.35 26.32
C LEU A 15 0.71 -2.25 27.61
N GLU A 16 1.95 -1.78 27.50
CA GLU A 16 2.84 -1.52 28.64
C GLU A 16 2.31 -0.37 29.51
N ASP A 17 2.01 0.78 28.90
CA ASP A 17 1.55 1.99 29.59
C ASP A 17 0.21 1.76 30.32
N ASN A 18 -0.70 0.99 29.71
CA ASN A 18 -2.02 0.71 30.30
C ASN A 18 -2.07 -0.61 31.11
N SER A 19 -0.96 -1.35 31.19
CA SER A 19 -0.90 -2.68 31.81
C SER A 19 -1.98 -3.66 31.29
N GLN A 20 -2.37 -3.52 30.03
CA GLN A 20 -3.40 -4.34 29.38
C GLN A 20 -2.79 -5.51 28.62
N LYS A 21 -3.55 -6.60 28.48
CA LYS A 21 -3.15 -7.76 27.66
C LYS A 21 -3.72 -7.72 26.24
N ILE A 22 -4.82 -7.00 26.05
CA ILE A 22 -5.58 -6.93 24.81
C ILE A 22 -5.87 -5.45 24.54
N ILE A 23 -5.65 -5.01 23.30
CA ILE A 23 -5.95 -3.66 22.81
C ILE A 23 -7.10 -3.71 21.80
N GLN A 24 -8.05 -2.77 21.88
CA GLN A 24 -9.14 -2.66 20.91
C GLN A 24 -8.67 -1.96 19.63
N TRP A 25 -9.41 -2.14 18.53
CA TRP A 25 -9.00 -1.63 17.22
C TRP A 25 -8.87 -0.10 17.20
N GLU A 26 -9.81 0.60 17.82
CA GLU A 26 -9.83 2.06 17.91
C GLU A 26 -8.58 2.58 18.65
N ASP A 27 -8.21 1.92 19.73
CA ASP A 27 -7.01 2.23 20.51
C ASP A 27 -5.72 1.93 19.74
N VAL A 28 -5.70 0.86 18.92
CA VAL A 28 -4.58 0.58 18.00
C VAL A 28 -4.42 1.71 17.00
N VAL A 29 -5.51 2.13 16.35
CA VAL A 29 -5.48 3.20 15.35
C VAL A 29 -4.98 4.49 15.99
N LYS A 30 -5.55 4.87 17.14
CA LYS A 30 -5.15 6.04 17.90
C LYS A 30 -3.67 5.99 18.28
N SER A 31 -3.21 4.89 18.87
CA SER A 31 -1.82 4.73 19.32
C SER A 31 -0.83 4.79 18.16
N CYS A 32 -1.14 4.15 17.02
CA CYS A 32 -0.28 4.20 15.84
C CYS A 32 -0.17 5.62 15.28
N PHE A 33 -1.30 6.33 15.21
CA PHE A 33 -1.35 7.68 14.67
C PHE A 33 -0.68 8.71 15.58
N GLU A 34 -0.91 8.65 16.89
CA GLU A 34 -0.26 9.54 17.86
C GLU A 34 1.25 9.35 17.90
N MET A 35 1.72 8.11 17.78
CA MET A 35 3.15 7.80 17.88
C MET A 35 3.91 8.04 16.58
N PHE A 36 3.30 7.75 15.42
CA PHE A 36 3.95 7.88 14.12
C PHE A 36 3.01 8.51 13.08
N PRO A 37 2.60 9.78 13.28
CA PRO A 37 1.62 10.44 12.44
C PRO A 37 2.09 10.53 10.97
N GLU A 38 3.36 10.83 10.73
CA GLU A 38 3.93 10.94 9.37
C GLU A 38 3.82 9.64 8.56
N THR A 39 3.80 8.48 9.24
CA THR A 39 3.73 7.17 8.58
C THR A 39 2.29 6.70 8.42
N PHE A 40 1.47 6.86 9.47
CA PHE A 40 0.11 6.34 9.55
C PHE A 40 -0.98 7.37 9.22
N SER A 41 -0.63 8.56 8.74
CA SER A 41 -1.60 9.49 8.16
C SER A 41 -1.87 9.22 6.68
N PHE A 42 -2.91 9.87 6.15
CA PHE A 42 -3.05 10.04 4.71
C PHE A 42 -1.95 10.98 4.18
N GLU A 43 -1.63 10.83 2.89
CA GLU A 43 -0.61 11.65 2.23
C GLU A 43 -1.06 13.12 2.09
N LYS A 44 -2.33 13.34 1.73
CA LYS A 44 -2.92 14.67 1.57
C LYS A 44 -3.51 15.24 2.86
N TYR A 45 -4.02 14.38 3.74
CA TYR A 45 -4.72 14.77 4.97
C TYR A 45 -3.96 14.21 6.17
N LYS A 46 -2.88 14.91 6.56
CA LYS A 46 -1.94 14.43 7.58
C LYS A 46 -2.53 14.38 8.99
N GLU A 47 -3.61 15.12 9.21
CA GLU A 47 -4.35 15.19 10.46
C GLU A 47 -5.29 13.99 10.67
N TRP A 48 -5.51 13.16 9.65
CA TRP A 48 -6.38 11.99 9.72
C TRP A 48 -5.59 10.67 9.59
N PRO A 49 -5.90 9.66 10.42
CA PRO A 49 -5.25 8.36 10.32
C PRO A 49 -5.70 7.59 9.07
N ASP A 50 -4.73 7.02 8.38
CA ASP A 50 -4.94 6.04 7.31
C ASP A 50 -5.15 4.65 7.92
N THR A 51 -6.42 4.39 8.28
CA THR A 51 -6.84 3.13 8.90
C THR A 51 -6.60 1.92 8.00
N TRP A 52 -6.66 2.09 6.68
CA TRP A 52 -6.40 1.02 5.72
C TRP A 52 -4.93 0.57 5.78
N LYS A 53 -4.01 1.53 5.86
CA LYS A 53 -2.57 1.25 6.02
C LYS A 53 -2.29 0.50 7.33
N ILE A 54 -2.90 0.92 8.44
CA ILE A 54 -2.78 0.27 9.75
C ILE A 54 -3.36 -1.16 9.69
N HIS A 55 -4.53 -1.34 9.07
CA HIS A 55 -5.19 -2.65 8.95
C HIS A 55 -4.33 -3.63 8.14
N ASN A 56 -3.70 -3.15 7.07
CA ASN A 56 -2.76 -3.96 6.29
C ASN A 56 -1.52 -4.37 7.10
N CYS A 57 -1.01 -3.50 7.98
CA CYS A 57 0.07 -3.85 8.91
C CYS A 57 -0.39 -4.95 9.88
N MET A 58 -1.56 -4.79 10.49
CA MET A 58 -2.15 -5.80 11.36
C MET A 58 -2.25 -7.16 10.65
N TRP A 59 -2.81 -7.18 9.44
CA TRP A 59 -2.96 -8.41 8.65
C TRP A 59 -1.62 -9.10 8.38
N ARG A 60 -0.56 -8.36 8.03
CA ARG A 60 0.79 -8.92 7.83
C ARG A 60 1.41 -9.41 9.14
N CYS A 61 1.33 -8.62 10.20
CA CYS A 61 1.84 -8.96 11.52
C CYS A 61 1.18 -10.22 12.07
N ARG A 62 -0.12 -10.43 11.79
CA ARG A 62 -0.87 -11.64 12.14
C ARG A 62 -0.48 -12.81 11.26
N ASN A 63 -0.72 -12.73 9.95
CA ASN A 63 -0.70 -13.91 9.08
C ASN A 63 0.70 -14.30 8.58
N GLN A 64 1.56 -13.32 8.29
CA GLN A 64 2.88 -13.59 7.73
C GLN A 64 3.95 -13.74 8.81
N ARG A 65 3.84 -12.97 9.90
CA ARG A 65 4.90 -12.87 10.91
C ARG A 65 4.56 -13.49 12.26
N GLN A 66 3.27 -13.73 12.53
CA GLN A 66 2.80 -14.33 13.80
C GLN A 66 3.26 -13.52 15.04
N TRP A 67 3.37 -12.20 14.90
CA TRP A 67 3.76 -11.28 15.97
C TRP A 67 2.59 -10.88 16.87
N ILE A 68 1.38 -10.96 16.33
CA ILE A 68 0.14 -10.60 17.03
C ILE A 68 -0.88 -11.72 16.90
N ASN A 69 -1.72 -11.85 17.92
CA ASN A 69 -2.90 -12.70 17.95
C ASN A 69 -4.17 -11.85 18.03
N GLY A 70 -5.29 -12.40 17.57
CA GLY A 70 -6.59 -11.75 17.61
C GLY A 70 -6.94 -11.02 16.32
N ASP A 71 -7.95 -10.15 16.41
CA ASP A 71 -8.51 -9.43 15.27
C ASP A 71 -9.15 -8.13 15.73
N ALA A 72 -9.51 -7.24 14.81
CA ALA A 72 -10.14 -5.97 15.11
C ALA A 72 -11.46 -6.11 15.91
N LYS A 73 -12.17 -7.24 15.76
CA LYS A 73 -13.44 -7.50 16.48
C LYS A 73 -13.25 -8.02 17.91
N VAL A 74 -12.20 -8.80 18.15
CA VAL A 74 -11.97 -9.50 19.43
C VAL A 74 -10.97 -8.73 20.31
N GLY A 75 -10.17 -7.88 19.67
CA GLY A 75 -9.01 -7.24 20.25
C GLY A 75 -7.74 -7.96 19.86
N ILE A 76 -6.63 -7.24 19.98
CA ILE A 76 -5.31 -7.65 19.51
C ILE A 76 -4.40 -7.85 20.74
N SER A 77 -3.58 -8.89 20.70
CA SER A 77 -2.59 -9.19 21.74
C SER A 77 -1.24 -9.53 21.11
N LEU A 78 -0.15 -9.30 21.85
CA LEU A 78 1.20 -9.61 21.37
C LEU A 78 1.62 -11.04 21.73
N THR A 79 2.19 -11.74 20.76
CA THR A 79 2.89 -13.01 21.02
C THR A 79 4.23 -12.74 21.73
N GLN A 80 4.88 -13.79 22.25
CA GLN A 80 6.19 -13.62 22.89
C GLN A 80 7.22 -13.03 21.91
N ILE A 81 7.17 -13.43 20.63
CA ILE A 81 8.01 -12.88 19.55
C ILE A 81 7.60 -11.42 19.26
N GLY A 82 6.31 -11.11 19.27
CA GLY A 82 5.83 -9.74 19.11
C GLY A 82 6.33 -8.80 20.21
N LYS A 83 6.38 -9.28 21.45
CA LYS A 83 6.89 -8.50 22.59
C LYS A 83 8.38 -8.18 22.44
N THR A 84 9.20 -9.17 22.10
CA THR A 84 10.65 -8.94 21.93
C THR A 84 10.96 -8.00 20.77
N MET A 85 10.20 -8.10 19.68
CA MET A 85 10.34 -7.22 18.52
C MET A 85 9.81 -5.81 18.78
N GLY A 86 8.74 -5.67 19.57
CA GLY A 86 8.17 -4.37 19.95
C GLY A 86 9.01 -3.61 20.99
N SER A 87 9.68 -4.34 21.90
CA SER A 87 10.55 -3.78 22.94
C SER A 87 11.90 -3.28 22.41
N ALA A 88 12.30 -3.69 21.20
CA ALA A 88 13.54 -3.22 20.59
C ALA A 88 13.56 -1.68 20.53
N LYS A 89 14.60 -1.07 21.11
CA LYS A 89 14.74 0.39 21.15
C LYS A 89 14.80 0.93 19.72
N ILE A 90 14.05 2.00 19.46
CA ILE A 90 14.30 2.83 18.28
C ILE A 90 15.64 3.51 18.56
N GLU A 91 16.72 3.05 17.95
CA GLU A 91 17.89 3.91 17.82
C GLU A 91 17.47 5.10 16.96
N ASP A 92 17.77 6.32 17.43
CA ASP A 92 17.48 7.63 16.82
C ASP A 92 18.22 7.84 15.48
N LYS A 93 18.17 6.87 14.58
CA LYS A 93 18.51 7.08 13.18
C LYS A 93 17.29 7.76 12.56
N ARG A 94 17.34 9.10 12.55
CA ARG A 94 16.46 9.96 11.75
C ARG A 94 16.06 9.24 10.47
N TYR A 95 14.76 9.02 10.34
CA TYR A 95 14.15 8.28 9.25
C TYR A 95 14.21 9.09 7.95
N ASN A 96 15.36 9.05 7.28
CA ASN A 96 15.48 9.45 5.87
C ASN A 96 15.46 8.26 4.91
N ASP A 97 15.18 7.04 5.41
CA ASP A 97 14.99 5.85 4.58
C ASP A 97 13.52 5.42 4.59
N ILE A 98 12.66 6.30 4.07
CA ILE A 98 11.68 5.80 3.11
C ILE A 98 12.47 5.69 1.81
N GLN A 99 13.23 4.60 1.63
CA GLN A 99 13.36 4.11 0.26
C GLN A 99 11.94 3.85 -0.16
N GLU A 100 11.40 4.76 -0.99
CA GLU A 100 10.16 4.55 -1.71
C GLU A 100 10.18 3.08 -2.09
N ARG A 101 9.29 2.28 -1.48
CA ARG A 101 9.02 0.96 -2.04
C ARG A 101 8.62 1.33 -3.46
N LYS A 102 9.49 1.05 -4.44
CA LYS A 102 9.12 1.13 -5.85
C LYS A 102 7.82 0.35 -5.89
N ILE A 103 6.71 1.06 -5.99
CA ILE A 103 5.40 0.46 -6.21
C ILE A 103 5.69 -0.31 -7.49
N GLY A 104 5.80 -1.64 -7.35
CA GLY A 104 6.07 -2.50 -8.50
C GLY A 104 5.08 -2.03 -9.56
N PRO A 105 5.58 -1.70 -10.77
CA PRO A 105 4.81 -0.90 -11.72
C PRO A 105 3.40 -1.48 -11.74
N GLY A 106 2.41 -0.64 -11.44
CA GLY A 106 1.01 -1.04 -11.55
C GLY A 106 0.76 -1.62 -12.95
N MET A 107 -0.45 -2.01 -13.27
CA MET A 107 -0.73 -2.45 -14.65
C MET A 107 -0.31 -1.37 -15.69
N ASP A 108 -0.24 -0.11 -15.25
CA ASP A 108 0.06 1.10 -16.01
C ASP A 108 1.45 1.13 -16.69
N PRO A 109 2.62 0.96 -16.02
CA PRO A 109 3.90 1.05 -16.74
C PRO A 109 4.17 -0.14 -17.67
N LYS A 110 3.56 -1.31 -17.40
CA LYS A 110 3.56 -2.45 -18.34
C LYS A 110 2.74 -2.14 -19.58
N MET A 111 1.57 -1.51 -19.40
CA MET A 111 0.72 -1.06 -20.51
C MET A 111 1.42 0.02 -21.34
N ILE A 112 2.03 1.02 -20.69
CA ILE A 112 2.80 2.07 -21.38
C ILE A 112 3.97 1.47 -22.17
N LYS A 113 4.71 0.53 -21.59
CA LYS A 113 5.79 -0.18 -22.29
C LYS A 113 5.25 -0.94 -23.50
N PHE A 114 4.15 -1.67 -23.33
CA PHE A 114 3.50 -2.42 -24.40
C PHE A 114 3.03 -1.52 -25.55
N VAL A 115 2.39 -0.38 -25.24
CA VAL A 115 1.98 0.62 -26.24
C VAL A 115 3.21 1.20 -26.96
N ARG A 116 4.28 1.52 -26.24
CA ARG A 116 5.53 2.05 -26.83
C ARG A 116 6.24 1.05 -27.75
N GLU A 117 6.14 -0.24 -27.46
CA GLU A 117 6.74 -1.30 -28.28
C GLU A 117 5.91 -1.64 -29.53
N SER A 118 4.62 -1.24 -29.54
CA SER A 118 3.69 -1.53 -30.63
C SER A 118 4.11 -0.93 -31.97
N LEU A 119 3.72 -1.61 -33.05
CA LEU A 119 3.97 -1.14 -34.42
C LEU A 119 3.25 0.17 -34.72
N LEU A 120 2.06 0.38 -34.15
CA LEU A 120 1.27 1.59 -34.34
C LEU A 120 1.94 2.82 -33.73
N TYR A 121 2.47 2.70 -32.53
CA TYR A 121 3.22 3.79 -31.91
C TYR A 121 4.50 4.13 -32.68
N LYS A 122 5.17 3.12 -33.24
CA LYS A 122 6.35 3.34 -34.12
C LYS A 122 5.97 4.02 -35.44
N LYS A 123 4.83 3.66 -36.05
CA LYS A 123 4.29 4.34 -37.23
C LYS A 123 3.94 5.80 -36.92
N TYR A 124 3.23 6.04 -35.81
CA TYR A 124 2.94 7.39 -35.32
C TYR A 124 4.19 8.24 -35.15
N GLN A 125 5.26 7.70 -34.58
CA GLN A 125 6.51 8.45 -34.40
C GLN A 125 7.18 8.86 -35.71
N LYS A 126 7.04 8.06 -36.78
CA LYS A 126 7.60 8.36 -38.10
C LYS A 126 6.75 9.37 -38.87
N GLU A 127 5.43 9.32 -38.70
CA GLU A 127 4.46 10.08 -39.50
C GLU A 127 3.55 10.93 -38.60
N LYS A 128 4.15 11.70 -37.70
CA LYS A 128 3.46 12.44 -36.61
C LYS A 128 2.31 13.37 -37.07
N GLY A 129 2.23 13.71 -38.35
CA GLY A 129 1.17 14.55 -38.93
C GLY A 129 0.20 13.87 -39.91
N LEU A 130 0.48 12.64 -40.35
CA LEU A 130 -0.36 11.88 -41.31
C LEU A 130 -0.86 10.55 -40.75
N PHE A 131 -0.48 10.24 -39.51
CA PHE A 131 -0.88 9.00 -38.85
C PHE A 131 -2.38 8.99 -38.57
N SER A 132 -3.11 8.21 -39.36
CA SER A 132 -4.52 7.92 -39.17
C SER A 132 -4.70 6.40 -39.03
N PRO A 133 -4.60 5.85 -37.81
CA PRO A 133 -4.81 4.43 -37.59
C PRO A 133 -6.29 4.08 -37.81
N SER A 134 -6.53 2.88 -38.32
CA SER A 134 -7.87 2.33 -38.39
C SER A 134 -8.38 1.93 -37.00
N GLU A 135 -9.70 1.81 -36.86
CA GLU A 135 -10.32 1.40 -35.60
C GLU A 135 -9.92 -0.02 -35.19
N SER A 136 -9.78 -0.94 -36.15
CA SER A 136 -9.32 -2.32 -35.90
C SER A 136 -7.88 -2.36 -35.38
N GLU A 137 -7.01 -1.48 -35.88
CA GLU A 137 -5.64 -1.32 -35.40
C GLU A 137 -5.60 -0.85 -33.94
N ILE A 138 -6.42 0.14 -33.57
CA ILE A 138 -6.52 0.62 -32.19
C ILE A 138 -7.09 -0.47 -31.26
N ARG A 139 -8.14 -1.16 -31.67
CA ARG A 139 -8.77 -2.23 -30.87
C ARG A 139 -7.83 -3.41 -30.65
N SER A 140 -7.06 -3.79 -31.68
CA SER A 140 -6.00 -4.81 -31.60
C SER A 140 -4.91 -4.40 -30.61
N LEU A 141 -4.49 -3.13 -30.61
CA LEU A 141 -3.54 -2.61 -29.64
C LEU A 141 -4.10 -2.66 -28.22
N LEU A 142 -5.34 -2.23 -27.98
CA LEU A 142 -5.92 -2.18 -26.64
C LEU A 142 -6.44 -3.54 -26.15
N LYS A 143 -6.34 -4.59 -26.96
CA LYS A 143 -6.88 -5.94 -26.70
C LYS A 143 -8.37 -5.93 -26.36
N THR A 144 -9.13 -5.07 -27.01
CA THR A 144 -10.59 -4.99 -26.86
C THR A 144 -11.29 -5.95 -27.82
N THR A 145 -12.45 -6.49 -27.44
CA THR A 145 -13.25 -7.35 -28.31
C THR A 145 -13.89 -6.55 -29.46
N MET A 146 -14.02 -7.19 -30.62
CA MET A 146 -14.57 -6.56 -31.85
C MET A 146 -16.09 -6.34 -31.80
N GLU A 147 -16.78 -6.84 -30.77
CA GLU A 147 -18.24 -7.00 -30.77
C GLU A 147 -19.06 -5.75 -30.43
N THR A 148 -18.43 -4.58 -30.28
CA THR A 148 -19.18 -3.33 -30.07
C THR A 148 -19.33 -2.60 -31.40
N ASP A 149 -20.39 -2.93 -32.14
CA ASP A 149 -20.90 -2.13 -33.24
C ASP A 149 -21.58 -0.89 -32.66
N PHE A 150 -20.90 0.26 -32.65
CA PHE A 150 -21.59 1.53 -32.52
C PHE A 150 -22.27 1.83 -33.85
N LYS A 151 -23.45 1.23 -34.07
CA LYS A 151 -24.36 1.69 -35.13
C LYS A 151 -24.67 3.16 -34.85
N THR A 152 -24.09 4.03 -35.66
CA THR A 152 -24.49 5.43 -35.83
C THR A 152 -25.99 5.46 -36.15
N LYS A 153 -26.75 6.15 -35.31
CA LYS A 153 -28.08 6.67 -35.68
C LYS A 153 -27.91 7.95 -36.47
#